data_AF-A0A924PUF8-F1
#
_entry.id   AF-A0A924PUF8-F1
#
_cell.length_a   1.000
_cell.length_b   1.000
_cell.length_c   1.000
_cell.angle_alpha   90.00
_cell.angle_beta   90.00
_cell.angle_gamma   90.00
#
_symmetry.space_group_name_H-M   'P 1'
#
loop_
_entity.id
_entity.type
_entity.pdbx_description
1 polymer ?
#
loop_
_entity_poly.entity_id
_entity_poly.type
_entity_poly.pdbx_seq_one_letter_code
_entity_poly.pdbx_strand_id
1 'polypeptide(L)'
;MQEIELKFQIPADSLAMLSAEIEGLPGHARERLQAHYVDTPDRRLGQARSALRLRKEGERWVQTLKASGANTMIRLEDNQPAPAPAEGSAAKIDLSLHLGSPAEASLIKTLGWNPGQDRRGEHTGLVELYRTDIWRQTARVAVGPGTPHGGVVELALDLGHIHAGDLSVAVQELEIELVSGHPMAVIAMARDWVLRHHLWLDTQTKAHRGDRLARLAASEVPATAAPQNASVDIDLAQALEQFTDAMSAVGASPAPQLPQIESWRQSLQQLVLLSQAHPFPQGAMPDVRALLLALQDHEQAAALARSPTTTLLCLDLFTALL
;
A
#
# COMPACT_ATOMS: atom_id res chain seq x y z
N MET A 1 2.59 -13.02 -12.86
CA MET A 1 3.67 -13.06 -11.85
C MET A 1 3.09 -12.41 -10.61
N GLN A 2 3.37 -12.92 -9.40
CA GLN A 2 2.87 -12.34 -8.15
C GLN A 2 3.83 -11.22 -7.74
N GLU A 3 3.32 -10.01 -7.55
CA GLU A 3 4.10 -8.89 -6.99
C GLU A 3 4.11 -9.00 -5.46
N ILE A 4 5.29 -8.96 -4.86
CA ILE A 4 5.47 -8.97 -3.40
C ILE A 4 6.20 -7.69 -3.03
N GLU A 5 5.52 -6.83 -2.25
CA GLU A 5 5.96 -5.49 -1.92
C GLU A 5 5.67 -5.23 -0.43
N LEU A 6 6.62 -4.60 0.26
CA LEU A 6 6.40 -4.02 1.58
C LEU A 6 6.65 -2.52 1.55
N LYS A 7 5.79 -1.77 2.22
CA LYS A 7 5.89 -0.30 2.29
C LYS A 7 6.10 0.17 3.70
N PHE A 8 7.00 1.14 3.84
CA PHE A 8 7.40 1.69 5.11
C PHE A 8 7.31 3.21 5.10
N GLN A 9 6.93 3.78 6.23
CA GLN A 9 7.10 5.20 6.49
C GLN A 9 8.46 5.43 7.15
N ILE A 10 9.07 6.57 6.84
CA ILE A 10 10.44 6.88 7.22
C ILE A 10 10.40 7.95 8.32
N PRO A 11 11.05 7.74 9.48
CA PRO A 11 11.25 8.80 10.46
C PRO A 11 12.02 10.00 9.87
N ALA A 12 11.65 11.22 10.27
CA ALA A 12 12.20 12.45 9.68
C ALA A 12 13.73 12.58 9.84
N ASP A 13 14.27 12.08 10.95
CA ASP A 13 15.70 12.04 11.25
C ASP A 13 16.48 11.00 10.43
N SER A 14 15.79 9.99 9.89
CA SER A 14 16.40 8.90 9.12
C SER A 14 16.42 9.18 7.61
N LEU A 15 15.59 10.11 7.12
CA LEU A 15 15.40 10.35 5.69
C LEU A 15 16.70 10.69 4.94
N ALA A 16 17.51 11.62 5.47
CA ALA A 16 18.71 12.09 4.76
C ALA A 16 19.75 10.97 4.59
N MET A 17 19.96 10.17 5.63
CA MET A 17 20.85 9.00 5.59
C MET A 17 20.33 7.96 4.60
N LEU A 18 19.04 7.63 4.69
CA LEU A 18 18.39 6.63 3.84
C LEU A 18 18.48 7.01 2.35
N SER A 19 18.16 8.26 2.02
CA SER A 19 18.23 8.79 0.65
C SER A 19 19.66 8.70 0.09
N ALA A 20 20.66 9.14 0.87
CA ALA A 20 22.07 9.06 0.47
C ALA A 20 22.54 7.61 0.27
N GLU A 21 22.02 6.65 1.06
CA GLU A 21 22.33 5.24 0.87
C GLU A 21 21.76 4.69 -0.44
N ILE A 22 20.50 5.01 -0.78
CA ILE A 22 19.91 4.63 -2.07
C ILE A 22 20.70 5.22 -3.24
N GLU A 23 21.11 6.48 -3.14
CA GLU A 23 21.92 7.16 -4.18
C GLU A 23 23.27 6.45 -4.44
N GLY A 24 23.84 5.83 -3.41
CA GLY A 24 25.09 5.07 -3.51
C GLY A 24 24.94 3.67 -4.10
N LEU A 25 23.71 3.16 -4.27
CA LEU A 25 23.48 1.79 -4.75
C LEU A 25 23.59 1.65 -6.27
N PRO A 26 23.99 0.47 -6.77
CA PRO A 26 24.04 0.19 -8.21
C PRO A 26 22.67 0.35 -8.88
N GLY A 27 22.68 0.93 -10.07
CA GLY A 27 21.45 1.14 -10.85
C GLY A 27 20.54 2.20 -10.25
N HIS A 28 21.05 3.07 -9.38
CA HIS A 28 20.29 4.21 -8.87
C HIS A 28 19.71 5.04 -10.03
N ALA A 29 18.43 5.35 -9.94
CA ALA A 29 17.74 6.25 -10.83
C ALA A 29 16.83 7.20 -10.03
N ARG A 30 16.56 8.36 -10.61
CA ARG A 30 15.62 9.32 -10.06
C ARG A 30 14.66 9.79 -11.14
N GLU A 31 13.38 9.80 -10.82
CA GLU A 31 12.33 10.25 -11.73
C GLU A 31 11.24 11.02 -11.00
N ARG A 32 10.49 11.83 -11.75
CA ARG A 32 9.29 12.50 -11.26
C ARG A 32 8.06 11.79 -11.81
N LEU A 33 7.19 11.38 -10.90
CA LEU A 33 5.96 10.66 -11.15
C LEU A 33 4.77 11.56 -10.81
N GLN A 34 3.98 11.90 -11.83
CA GLN A 34 2.79 12.73 -11.66
C GLN A 34 1.57 11.90 -12.06
N ALA A 35 0.64 11.66 -11.14
CA ALA A 35 -0.50 10.80 -11.44
C ALA A 35 -1.83 11.49 -11.12
N HIS A 36 -2.80 11.28 -12.00
CA HIS A 36 -4.18 11.70 -11.88
C HIS A 36 -5.02 10.47 -11.55
N TYR A 37 -5.65 10.45 -10.38
CA TYR A 37 -6.49 9.33 -9.95
C TYR A 37 -7.95 9.67 -10.19
N VAL A 38 -8.65 8.75 -10.83
CA VAL A 38 -10.07 8.90 -11.15
C VAL A 38 -10.91 7.85 -10.44
N ASP A 39 -12.15 8.22 -10.16
CA ASP A 39 -13.21 7.29 -9.74
C ASP A 39 -14.57 7.91 -10.06
N THR A 40 -15.65 7.18 -9.83
CA THR A 40 -16.99 7.74 -9.85
C THR A 40 -17.22 8.63 -8.61
N PRO A 41 -18.18 9.58 -8.66
CA PRO A 41 -18.51 10.41 -7.49
C PRO A 41 -18.85 9.58 -6.24
N ASP A 42 -19.51 8.44 -6.41
CA ASP A 42 -19.86 7.48 -5.35
C ASP A 42 -18.71 6.51 -4.99
N ARG A 43 -17.52 6.65 -5.58
CA ARG A 43 -16.28 5.93 -5.21
C ARG A 43 -16.31 4.42 -5.45
N ARG A 44 -16.86 3.98 -6.58
CA ARG A 44 -17.03 2.54 -6.86
C ARG A 44 -15.69 1.80 -6.92
N LEU A 45 -14.66 2.36 -7.54
CA LEU A 45 -13.33 1.74 -7.59
C LEU A 45 -12.73 1.64 -6.18
N GLY A 46 -12.77 2.73 -5.41
CA GLY A 46 -12.27 2.78 -4.04
C GLY A 46 -12.97 1.77 -3.12
N GLN A 47 -14.30 1.67 -3.20
CA GLN A 47 -15.09 0.68 -2.46
C GLN A 47 -14.71 -0.77 -2.84
N ALA A 48 -14.37 -1.00 -4.11
CA ALA A 48 -13.85 -2.28 -4.60
C ALA A 48 -12.34 -2.46 -4.40
N ARG A 49 -11.70 -1.64 -3.54
CA ARG A 49 -10.25 -1.67 -3.27
C ARG A 49 -9.42 -1.65 -4.57
N SER A 50 -9.87 -0.86 -5.54
CA SER A 50 -9.26 -0.67 -6.85
C SER A 50 -8.92 0.80 -7.08
N ALA A 51 -7.94 1.08 -7.93
CA ALA A 51 -7.49 2.42 -8.27
C ALA A 51 -7.17 2.50 -9.76
N LEU A 52 -7.76 3.48 -10.43
CA LEU A 52 -7.48 3.80 -11.82
C LEU A 52 -6.76 5.14 -11.89
N ARG A 53 -5.63 5.18 -12.59
CA ARG A 53 -4.84 6.40 -12.72
C ARG A 53 -4.25 6.57 -14.12
N LEU A 54 -4.04 7.82 -14.50
CA LEU A 54 -3.15 8.20 -15.59
C LEU A 54 -1.89 8.84 -15.00
N ARG A 55 -0.72 8.25 -15.25
CA ARG A 55 0.57 8.68 -14.69
C ARG A 55 1.52 9.12 -15.80
N LYS A 56 2.18 10.27 -15.58
CA LYS A 56 3.34 10.73 -16.34
C LYS A 56 4.62 10.19 -15.69
N GLU A 57 5.44 9.52 -16.49
CA GLU A 57 6.72 8.90 -16.15
C GLU A 57 7.80 9.44 -17.10
N GLY A 58 8.48 10.51 -16.69
CA GLY A 58 9.31 11.30 -17.60
C GLY A 58 8.45 11.86 -18.74
N GLU A 59 8.73 11.45 -19.98
CA GLU A 59 7.97 11.86 -21.17
C GLU A 59 6.81 10.92 -21.54
N ARG A 60 6.69 9.78 -20.85
CA ARG A 60 5.69 8.75 -21.16
C ARG A 60 4.45 8.92 -20.29
N TRP A 61 3.33 8.46 -20.82
CA TRP A 61 2.07 8.37 -20.09
C TRP A 61 1.62 6.92 -20.01
N VAL A 62 1.18 6.52 -18.83
CA VAL A 62 0.74 5.15 -18.52
C VAL A 62 -0.59 5.22 -17.80
N GLN A 63 -1.59 4.53 -18.31
CA GLN A 63 -2.84 4.29 -17.60
C GLN A 63 -2.74 2.96 -16.85
N THR A 64 -2.97 3.00 -15.54
CA THR A 64 -2.87 1.82 -14.69
C THR A 64 -4.22 1.55 -14.03
N LEU A 65 -4.72 0.33 -14.17
CA LEU A 65 -5.69 -0.21 -13.22
C LEU A 65 -4.95 -1.08 -12.20
N LYS A 66 -5.04 -0.72 -10.92
CA LYS A 66 -4.73 -1.60 -9.80
C LYS A 66 -6.04 -2.12 -9.22
N ALA A 67 -6.20 -3.43 -9.08
CA ALA A 67 -7.38 -4.02 -8.48
C ALA A 67 -7.02 -5.14 -7.49
N SER A 68 -7.89 -5.38 -6.53
CA SER A 68 -7.77 -6.54 -5.64
C SER A 68 -7.87 -7.81 -6.48
N GLY A 69 -6.90 -8.72 -6.34
CA GLY A 69 -6.91 -10.01 -7.02
C GLY A 69 -7.74 -11.04 -6.26
N ALA A 70 -7.50 -12.33 -6.56
CA ALA A 70 -8.29 -13.43 -6.02
C ALA A 70 -8.10 -13.68 -4.52
N ASN A 71 -7.02 -13.18 -3.91
CA ASN A 71 -6.73 -13.25 -2.47
C ASN A 71 -5.86 -12.06 -2.03
N THR A 72 -5.62 -11.93 -0.72
CA THR A 72 -4.88 -10.80 -0.10
C THR A 72 -3.49 -10.54 -0.69
N MET A 73 -2.80 -11.58 -1.15
CA MET A 73 -1.42 -11.48 -1.65
C MET A 73 -1.31 -11.28 -3.18
N ILE A 74 -2.42 -11.33 -3.91
CA ILE A 74 -2.42 -11.17 -5.36
C ILE A 74 -3.16 -9.89 -5.71
N ARG A 75 -2.46 -8.96 -6.35
CA ARG A 75 -3.05 -7.74 -6.91
C ARG A 75 -2.98 -7.82 -8.42
N LEU A 76 -4.05 -7.37 -9.08
CA LEU A 76 -4.01 -7.12 -10.52
C LEU A 76 -3.42 -5.73 -10.72
N GLU A 77 -2.35 -5.64 -11.50
CA GLU A 77 -1.83 -4.38 -12.02
C GLU A 77 -1.76 -4.49 -13.55
N ASP A 78 -2.56 -3.67 -14.23
CA ASP A 78 -2.56 -3.58 -15.69
C ASP A 78 -2.08 -2.20 -16.13
N ASN A 79 -0.84 -2.14 -16.62
CA ASN A 79 -0.14 -0.94 -17.06
C ASN A 79 -0.21 -0.82 -18.59
N GLN A 80 -0.93 0.17 -19.09
CA GLN A 80 -1.15 0.39 -20.52
C GLN A 80 -0.54 1.73 -20.96
N PRO A 81 0.27 1.76 -22.05
CA PRO A 81 0.71 3.02 -22.64
C PRO A 81 -0.51 3.89 -23.00
N ALA A 82 -0.44 5.16 -22.65
CA ALA A 82 -1.52 6.12 -22.88
C ALA A 82 -1.00 7.34 -23.66
N PRO A 83 -1.85 8.03 -24.42
CA PRO A 83 -1.49 9.29 -25.05
C PRO A 83 -1.34 10.40 -23.99
N ALA A 84 -0.45 11.35 -24.26
CA ALA A 84 -0.36 12.57 -23.44
C ALA A 84 -1.68 13.36 -23.51
N PRO A 85 -2.16 13.94 -22.39
CA PRO A 85 -3.23 14.93 -22.43
C PRO A 85 -2.83 16.11 -23.33
N ALA A 86 -3.79 16.64 -24.07
CA ALA A 86 -3.58 17.89 -24.81
C ALA A 86 -3.25 19.03 -23.85
N GLU A 87 -2.40 19.96 -24.29
CA GLU A 87 -1.97 21.08 -23.44
C GLU A 87 -3.18 21.86 -22.91
N GLY A 88 -3.20 22.12 -21.60
CA GLY A 88 -4.32 22.79 -20.91
C GLY A 88 -5.59 21.95 -20.75
N SER A 89 -5.61 20.69 -21.18
CA SER A 89 -6.76 19.79 -21.00
C SER A 89 -6.62 18.91 -19.76
N ALA A 90 -7.76 18.52 -19.19
CA ALA A 90 -7.78 17.55 -18.10
C ALA A 90 -7.25 16.18 -18.56
N ALA A 91 -6.64 15.43 -17.64
CA ALA A 91 -6.29 14.04 -17.87
C ALA A 91 -7.57 13.25 -18.23
N LYS A 92 -7.54 12.55 -19.37
CA LYS A 92 -8.65 11.69 -19.80
C LYS A 92 -8.22 10.23 -19.76
N ILE A 93 -9.09 9.43 -19.19
CA ILE A 93 -8.96 7.98 -19.11
C ILE A 93 -9.65 7.37 -20.33
N ASP A 94 -9.02 6.37 -20.91
CA ASP A 94 -9.58 5.56 -22.00
C ASP A 94 -9.63 4.10 -21.54
N LEU A 95 -10.82 3.63 -21.14
CA LEU A 95 -10.98 2.25 -20.66
C LEU A 95 -10.72 1.21 -21.77
N SER A 96 -10.75 1.62 -23.04
CA SER A 96 -10.49 0.70 -24.16
C SER A 96 -9.04 0.18 -24.17
N LEU A 97 -8.11 0.86 -23.49
CA LEU A 97 -6.73 0.41 -23.31
C LEU A 97 -6.65 -0.91 -22.53
N HIS A 98 -7.64 -1.22 -21.70
CA HIS A 98 -7.67 -2.41 -20.86
C HIS A 98 -8.43 -3.59 -21.49
N LEU A 99 -8.96 -3.45 -22.70
CA LEU A 99 -9.72 -4.52 -23.38
C LEU A 99 -8.86 -5.76 -23.64
N GLY A 100 -9.43 -6.94 -23.41
CA GLY A 100 -8.76 -8.22 -23.56
C GLY A 100 -7.78 -8.57 -22.44
N SER A 101 -7.62 -7.71 -21.43
CA SER A 101 -6.84 -7.99 -20.23
C SER A 101 -7.73 -8.42 -19.07
N PRO A 102 -7.16 -9.00 -17.98
CA PRO A 102 -7.92 -9.24 -16.76
C PRO A 102 -8.54 -7.96 -16.14
N ALA A 103 -8.02 -6.77 -16.47
CA ALA A 103 -8.57 -5.50 -15.99
C ALA A 103 -9.95 -5.18 -16.56
N GLU A 104 -10.27 -5.65 -17.77
CA GLU A 104 -11.59 -5.48 -18.38
C GLU A 104 -12.71 -6.01 -17.48
N ALA A 105 -12.57 -7.25 -17.00
CA ALA A 105 -13.58 -7.87 -16.15
C ALA A 105 -13.78 -7.11 -14.82
N SER A 106 -12.70 -6.58 -14.25
CA SER A 106 -12.76 -5.76 -13.03
C SER A 106 -13.49 -4.44 -13.27
N LEU A 107 -13.19 -3.75 -14.38
CA LEU A 107 -13.83 -2.50 -14.76
C LEU A 107 -15.33 -2.69 -15.05
N ILE A 108 -15.71 -3.74 -15.79
CA ILE A 108 -17.11 -4.08 -16.06
C ILE A 108 -17.86 -4.31 -14.74
N LYS A 109 -17.32 -5.16 -13.86
CA LYS A 109 -17.94 -5.49 -12.57
C LYS A 109 -18.11 -4.27 -11.68
N THR A 110 -17.09 -3.43 -11.60
CA THR A 110 -17.03 -2.34 -10.62
C THR A 110 -17.75 -1.09 -11.08
N LEU A 111 -17.64 -0.75 -12.37
CA LEU A 111 -18.24 0.47 -12.92
C LEU A 111 -19.60 0.23 -13.57
N GLY A 112 -19.98 -1.02 -13.83
CA GLY A 112 -21.11 -1.35 -14.71
C GLY A 112 -20.83 -0.98 -16.17
N TRP A 113 -19.55 -0.91 -16.53
CA TRP A 113 -19.10 -0.51 -17.87
C TRP A 113 -19.48 -1.57 -18.91
N ASN A 114 -19.99 -1.14 -20.07
CA ASN A 114 -20.29 -2.01 -21.20
C ASN A 114 -19.45 -1.59 -22.42
N PRO A 115 -18.33 -2.28 -22.72
CA PRO A 115 -17.44 -1.89 -23.82
C PRO A 115 -18.10 -1.97 -25.21
N GLY A 116 -19.19 -2.73 -25.36
CA GLY A 116 -19.94 -2.82 -26.61
C GLY A 116 -20.79 -1.58 -26.93
N GLN A 117 -21.15 -0.79 -25.90
CA GLN A 117 -21.97 0.42 -26.03
C GLN A 117 -21.19 1.70 -25.72
N ASP A 118 -20.18 1.61 -24.86
CA ASP A 118 -19.37 2.73 -24.40
C ASP A 118 -17.89 2.32 -24.42
N ARG A 119 -17.33 2.13 -25.61
CA ARG A 119 -16.00 1.52 -25.77
C ARG A 119 -14.90 2.21 -24.96
N ARG A 120 -14.96 3.53 -24.78
CA ARG A 120 -13.94 4.30 -24.04
C ARG A 120 -14.29 4.54 -22.57
N GLY A 121 -15.52 4.23 -22.14
CA GLY A 121 -15.97 4.45 -20.78
C GLY A 121 -16.43 5.89 -20.50
N GLU A 122 -16.84 6.64 -21.52
CA GLU A 122 -17.23 8.06 -21.39
C GLU A 122 -18.50 8.25 -20.55
N HIS A 123 -19.36 7.23 -20.46
CA HIS A 123 -20.61 7.26 -19.71
C HIS A 123 -20.50 6.63 -18.30
N THR A 124 -19.29 6.24 -17.89
CA THR A 124 -19.05 5.68 -16.54
C THR A 124 -19.13 6.73 -15.43
N GLY A 125 -19.05 8.02 -15.77
CA GLY A 125 -19.07 9.11 -14.80
C GLY A 125 -17.76 9.28 -14.03
N LEU A 126 -16.65 8.74 -14.55
CA LEU A 126 -15.33 8.92 -13.94
C LEU A 126 -14.94 10.41 -13.90
N VAL A 127 -14.46 10.84 -12.75
CA VAL A 127 -13.94 12.20 -12.50
C VAL A 127 -12.60 12.12 -11.78
N GLU A 128 -11.74 13.12 -11.98
CA GLU A 128 -10.50 13.24 -11.20
C GLU A 128 -10.84 13.59 -9.75
N LEU A 129 -10.27 12.84 -8.81
CA LEU A 129 -10.50 13.04 -7.37
C LEU A 129 -9.31 13.65 -6.66
N TYR A 130 -8.12 13.17 -7.00
CA TYR A 130 -6.87 13.59 -6.42
C TYR A 130 -5.73 13.32 -7.38
N ARG A 131 -4.62 13.98 -7.13
CA ARG A 131 -3.38 13.83 -7.88
C ARG A 131 -2.20 13.59 -6.96
N THR A 132 -1.15 13.00 -7.49
CA THR A 132 0.13 12.85 -6.79
C THR A 132 1.25 13.50 -7.59
N ASP A 133 2.20 14.11 -6.90
CA ASP A 133 3.44 14.63 -7.48
C ASP A 133 4.60 14.13 -6.62
N ILE A 134 5.31 13.13 -7.12
CA ILE A 134 6.27 12.32 -6.37
C ILE A 134 7.62 12.34 -7.09
N TRP A 135 8.69 12.57 -6.35
CA TRP A 135 10.04 12.24 -6.76
C TRP A 135 10.38 10.85 -6.23
N ARG A 136 10.65 9.92 -7.14
CA ARG A 136 11.06 8.56 -6.82
C ARG A 136 12.56 8.41 -7.00
N GLN A 137 13.25 7.85 -6.01
CA GLN A 137 14.58 7.29 -6.15
C GLN A 137 14.45 5.77 -6.15
N THR A 138 15.01 5.09 -7.15
CA THR A 138 15.04 3.63 -7.21
C THR A 138 16.45 3.10 -7.20
N ALA A 139 16.66 1.93 -6.63
CA ALA A 139 17.88 1.14 -6.80
C ALA A 139 17.55 -0.36 -6.67
N ARG A 140 18.37 -1.23 -7.28
CA ARG A 140 18.20 -2.68 -7.20
C ARG A 140 19.32 -3.33 -6.43
N VAL A 141 18.96 -4.27 -5.55
CA VAL A 141 19.91 -4.93 -4.66
C VAL A 141 19.72 -6.44 -4.71
N ALA A 142 20.83 -7.16 -4.88
CA ALA A 142 20.86 -8.61 -4.74
C ALA A 142 20.94 -8.97 -3.25
N VAL A 143 20.03 -9.83 -2.80
CA VAL A 143 19.91 -10.28 -1.41
C VAL A 143 20.16 -11.77 -1.37
N GLY A 144 21.01 -12.22 -0.44
CA GLY A 144 21.34 -13.65 -0.25
C GLY A 144 21.82 -14.39 -1.51
N PRO A 145 22.69 -13.82 -2.37
CA PRO A 145 23.12 -14.49 -3.59
C PRO A 145 23.77 -15.85 -3.30
N GLY A 146 23.36 -16.88 -4.04
CA GLY A 146 23.84 -18.25 -3.84
C GLY A 146 23.18 -19.02 -2.69
N THR A 147 22.18 -18.44 -2.02
CA THR A 147 21.37 -19.12 -0.99
C THR A 147 20.00 -19.53 -1.53
N PRO A 148 19.30 -20.48 -0.89
CA PRO A 148 17.92 -20.83 -1.27
C PRO A 148 16.91 -19.68 -1.18
N HIS A 149 17.20 -18.64 -0.38
CA HIS A 149 16.36 -17.45 -0.21
C HIS A 149 16.90 -16.23 -1.00
N GLY A 150 17.75 -16.47 -1.99
CA GLY A 150 18.34 -15.42 -2.81
C GLY A 150 17.33 -14.76 -3.76
N GLY A 151 17.49 -13.45 -3.98
CA GLY A 151 16.65 -12.70 -4.91
C GLY A 151 17.19 -11.31 -5.22
N VAL A 152 16.49 -10.59 -6.09
CA VAL A 152 16.73 -9.18 -6.39
C VAL A 152 15.51 -8.40 -5.95
N VAL A 153 15.73 -7.37 -5.16
CA VAL A 153 14.69 -6.44 -4.72
C VAL A 153 14.94 -5.05 -5.31
N GLU A 154 13.88 -4.31 -5.56
CA GLU A 154 13.91 -2.89 -5.88
C GLU A 154 13.54 -2.10 -4.62
N LEU A 155 14.37 -1.12 -4.29
CA LEU A 155 14.10 -0.12 -3.27
C LEU A 155 13.55 1.11 -3.99
N ALA A 156 12.37 1.59 -3.61
CA ALA A 156 11.76 2.78 -4.19
C ALA A 156 11.41 3.78 -3.08
N LEU A 157 12.21 4.84 -2.95
CA LEU A 157 11.96 5.96 -2.04
C LEU A 157 11.12 7.01 -2.74
N ASP A 158 9.94 7.27 -2.20
CA ASP A 158 8.98 8.24 -2.71
C ASP A 158 8.85 9.45 -1.79
N LEU A 159 9.16 10.62 -2.35
CA LEU A 159 9.06 11.91 -1.68
C LEU A 159 8.18 12.87 -2.49
N GLY A 160 7.14 13.41 -1.87
CA GLY A 160 6.27 14.35 -2.58
C GLY A 160 4.95 14.57 -1.86
N HIS A 161 3.88 14.75 -2.64
CA HIS A 161 2.58 15.09 -2.09
C HIS A 161 1.42 14.40 -2.82
N ILE A 162 0.37 14.13 -2.07
CA ILE A 162 -0.98 13.86 -2.60
C ILE A 162 -1.78 15.16 -2.44
N HIS A 163 -2.56 15.52 -3.45
CA HIS A 163 -3.39 16.71 -3.47
C HIS A 163 -4.83 16.37 -3.84
N ALA A 164 -5.80 16.93 -3.12
CA ALA A 164 -7.21 16.84 -3.46
C ALA A 164 -7.90 18.16 -3.09
N GLY A 165 -8.50 18.84 -4.08
CA GLY A 165 -8.93 20.23 -3.92
C GLY A 165 -7.79 21.12 -3.40
N ASP A 166 -8.05 21.89 -2.35
CA ASP A 166 -7.06 22.74 -1.69
C ASP A 166 -6.25 22.01 -0.60
N LEU A 167 -6.56 20.74 -0.33
CA LEU A 167 -5.88 19.94 0.69
C LEU A 167 -4.67 19.21 0.11
N SER A 168 -3.67 18.99 0.95
CA SER A 168 -2.49 18.21 0.61
C SER A 168 -1.96 17.42 1.80
N VAL A 169 -1.37 16.25 1.52
CA VAL A 169 -0.63 15.45 2.51
C VAL A 169 0.71 15.02 1.91
N ALA A 170 1.77 15.11 2.71
CA ALA A 170 3.12 14.71 2.31
C ALA A 170 3.24 13.18 2.14
N VAL A 171 4.05 12.76 1.20
CA VAL A 171 4.45 11.37 0.97
C VAL A 171 5.94 11.26 1.29
N GLN A 172 6.27 10.35 2.19
CA GLN A 172 7.63 10.04 2.61
C GLN A 172 7.70 8.55 2.96
N GLU A 173 7.83 7.72 1.94
CA GLU A 173 7.74 6.27 2.08
C GLU A 173 8.79 5.53 1.27
N LEU A 174 9.20 4.37 1.77
CA LEU A 174 10.06 3.41 1.10
C LEU A 174 9.23 2.18 0.75
N GLU A 175 9.20 1.81 -0.53
CA GLU A 175 8.68 0.54 -1.02
C GLU A 175 9.86 -0.42 -1.28
N ILE A 176 9.73 -1.67 -0.85
CA ILE A 176 10.69 -2.75 -1.10
C ILE A 176 9.95 -3.85 -1.86
N GLU A 177 10.25 -4.01 -3.14
CA GLU A 177 9.53 -4.88 -4.06
C GLU A 177 10.42 -6.02 -4.58
N LEU A 178 9.88 -7.22 -4.70
CA LEU A 178 10.57 -8.35 -5.32
C LEU A 178 10.61 -8.21 -6.84
N VAL A 179 11.82 -8.07 -7.40
CA VAL A 179 12.03 -8.09 -8.86
C VAL A 179 12.14 -9.52 -9.38
N SER A 180 12.89 -10.37 -8.67
CA SER A 180 13.06 -11.78 -9.02
C SER A 180 13.62 -12.60 -7.86
N GLY A 181 13.45 -13.92 -7.92
CA GLY A 181 13.98 -14.84 -6.90
C GLY A 181 12.99 -15.13 -5.78
N HIS A 182 13.50 -15.43 -4.59
CA HIS A 182 12.69 -15.87 -3.45
C HIS A 182 12.07 -14.69 -2.69
N PRO A 183 10.78 -14.74 -2.31
CA PRO A 183 10.11 -13.67 -1.53
C PRO A 183 10.79 -13.27 -0.22
N MET A 184 11.44 -14.23 0.45
CA MET A 184 12.24 -13.98 1.65
C MET A 184 13.33 -12.90 1.46
N ALA A 185 13.77 -12.62 0.23
CA ALA A 185 14.68 -11.53 -0.07
C ALA A 185 14.11 -10.15 0.35
N VAL A 186 12.79 -9.95 0.18
CA VAL A 186 12.08 -8.73 0.60
C VAL A 186 12.11 -8.61 2.13
N ILE A 187 11.80 -9.70 2.84
CA ILE A 187 11.81 -9.74 4.31
C ILE A 187 13.22 -9.47 4.86
N ALA A 188 14.23 -10.12 4.30
CA ALA A 188 15.62 -9.95 4.72
C ALA A 188 16.10 -8.51 4.51
N MET A 189 15.78 -7.90 3.36
CA MET A 189 16.10 -6.50 3.09
C MET A 189 15.35 -5.55 4.04
N ALA A 190 14.05 -5.74 4.20
CA ALA A 190 13.22 -4.94 5.08
C ALA A 190 13.74 -4.96 6.53
N ARG A 191 14.13 -6.14 7.04
CA ARG A 191 14.65 -6.30 8.39
C ARG A 191 15.93 -5.48 8.62
N ASP A 192 16.86 -5.51 7.67
CA ASP A 192 18.09 -4.70 7.71
C ASP A 192 17.76 -3.19 7.72
N TRP A 193 16.88 -2.75 6.82
CA TRP A 193 16.54 -1.33 6.68
C TRP A 193 15.72 -0.79 7.86
N VAL A 194 14.83 -1.59 8.43
CA VAL A 194 14.08 -1.26 9.65
C VAL A 194 15.03 -1.03 10.83
N LEU A 195 16.06 -1.88 10.98
CA LEU A 195 17.02 -1.74 12.07
C LEU A 195 17.91 -0.51 11.92
N ARG A 196 18.32 -0.17 10.69
CA ARG A 196 19.25 0.95 10.43
C ARG A 196 18.57 2.31 10.32
N HIS A 197 17.33 2.36 9.82
CA HIS A 197 16.61 3.61 9.55
C HIS A 197 15.31 3.75 10.34
N HIS A 198 15.09 2.89 11.33
CA HIS A 198 13.93 2.92 12.23
C HIS A 198 12.58 2.95 11.51
N LEU A 199 12.50 2.30 10.35
CA LEU A 199 11.32 2.28 9.51
C LEU A 199 10.13 1.62 10.21
N TRP A 200 8.93 2.08 9.88
CA TRP A 200 7.70 1.42 10.34
C TRP A 200 6.79 1.03 9.18
N LEU A 201 6.21 -0.18 9.25
CA LEU A 201 5.38 -0.75 8.20
C LEU A 201 4.04 0.01 8.08
N ASP A 202 3.66 0.35 6.85
CA ASP A 202 2.37 1.00 6.55
C ASP A 202 1.71 0.35 5.33
N THR A 203 0.54 -0.24 5.52
CA THR A 203 -0.22 -0.91 4.46
C THR A 203 -1.08 0.05 3.64
N GLN A 204 -1.26 1.31 4.07
CA GLN A 204 -2.13 2.25 3.38
C GLN A 204 -1.53 2.69 2.04
N THR A 205 -2.19 2.39 0.94
CA THR A 205 -1.71 2.83 -0.38
C THR A 205 -1.87 4.34 -0.56
N LYS A 206 -1.07 4.93 -1.46
CA LYS A 206 -1.28 6.32 -1.92
C LYS A 206 -2.72 6.56 -2.39
N ALA A 207 -3.34 5.55 -3.03
CA ALA A 207 -4.71 5.63 -3.49
C ALA A 207 -5.72 5.71 -2.32
N HIS A 208 -5.54 4.90 -1.27
CA HIS A 208 -6.36 4.98 -0.06
C HIS A 208 -6.20 6.33 0.66
N ARG A 209 -4.95 6.81 0.79
CA ARG A 209 -4.67 8.13 1.37
C ARG A 209 -5.28 9.27 0.54
N GLY A 210 -5.21 9.16 -0.78
CA GLY A 210 -5.80 10.12 -1.72
C GLY A 210 -7.32 10.15 -1.69
N ASP A 211 -8.00 9.00 -1.67
CA ASP A 211 -9.47 8.95 -1.52
C ASP A 211 -9.91 9.60 -0.21
N ARG A 212 -9.23 9.29 0.90
CA ARG A 212 -9.49 9.91 2.20
C ARG A 212 -9.35 11.44 2.13
N LEU A 213 -8.27 11.93 1.52
CA LEU A 213 -8.04 13.37 1.34
C LEU A 213 -9.13 14.02 0.46
N ALA A 214 -9.54 13.34 -0.62
CA ALA A 214 -10.58 13.82 -1.52
C ALA A 214 -11.96 13.93 -0.85
N ARG A 215 -12.32 12.99 0.03
CA ARG A 215 -13.56 13.08 0.83
C ARG A 215 -13.54 14.29 1.77
N LEU A 216 -12.42 14.48 2.48
CA LEU A 216 -12.23 15.64 3.36
C LEU A 216 -12.34 16.95 2.58
N ALA A 217 -11.73 17.03 1.40
CA ALA A 217 -11.80 18.20 0.52
C ALA A 217 -13.23 18.47 0.01
N ALA A 218 -14.01 17.42 -0.22
CA ALA A 218 -15.40 17.53 -0.66
C ALA A 218 -16.39 17.90 0.47
N SER A 219 -15.92 18.15 1.70
CA SER A 219 -16.76 18.30 2.91
C SER A 219 -17.64 17.07 3.20
N GLU A 220 -17.32 15.92 2.61
CA GLU A 220 -17.89 14.65 3.00
C GLU A 220 -17.20 14.23 4.29
N VAL A 221 -17.94 14.25 5.41
CA VAL A 221 -17.50 13.65 6.68
C VAL A 221 -17.02 12.22 6.37
N PRO A 222 -15.89 11.74 6.94
CA PRO A 222 -15.37 10.44 6.58
C PRO A 222 -16.45 9.38 6.78
N ALA A 223 -16.66 8.54 5.77
CA ALA A 223 -17.16 7.21 6.04
C ALA A 223 -16.12 6.56 6.94
N THR A 224 -16.38 6.53 8.25
CA THR A 224 -15.78 5.53 9.13
C THR A 224 -15.97 4.21 8.41
N ALA A 225 -14.88 3.58 7.96
CA ALA A 225 -14.95 2.23 7.45
C ALA A 225 -15.73 1.43 8.50
N ALA A 226 -16.91 0.94 8.12
CA ALA A 226 -17.72 0.18 9.05
C ALA A 226 -16.85 -0.97 9.56
N PRO A 227 -16.86 -1.26 10.87
CA PRO A 227 -16.16 -2.43 11.38
C PRO A 227 -16.68 -3.62 10.57
N GLN A 228 -15.79 -4.25 9.79
CA GLN A 228 -16.12 -5.50 9.15
C GLN A 228 -16.34 -6.47 10.30
N ASN A 229 -17.58 -6.95 10.46
CA ASN A 229 -17.89 -7.99 11.41
C ASN A 229 -16.90 -9.13 11.18
N ALA A 230 -16.13 -9.48 12.21
CA ALA A 230 -15.19 -10.58 12.17
C ALA A 230 -15.93 -11.84 11.69
N SER A 231 -15.57 -12.33 10.50
CA SER A 231 -15.93 -13.68 10.12
C SER A 231 -15.23 -14.62 11.10
N VAL A 232 -15.99 -15.59 11.62
CA VAL A 232 -15.52 -16.47 12.71
C VAL A 232 -14.49 -17.50 12.22
N ASP A 233 -14.38 -17.68 10.89
CA ASP A 233 -13.34 -18.48 10.23
C ASP A 233 -12.49 -17.59 9.32
N ILE A 234 -11.41 -17.02 9.86
CA ILE A 234 -10.35 -16.37 9.06
C ILE A 234 -9.08 -17.21 9.11
N ASP A 235 -8.35 -17.25 7.99
CA ASP A 235 -7.02 -17.86 7.96
C ASP A 235 -5.93 -16.92 8.51
N LEU A 236 -4.69 -17.44 8.63
CA LEU A 236 -3.57 -16.66 9.12
C LEU A 236 -3.27 -15.43 8.24
N ALA A 237 -3.40 -15.54 6.93
CA ALA A 237 -3.10 -14.45 6.00
C ALA A 237 -4.10 -13.29 6.21
N GLN A 238 -5.38 -13.61 6.32
CA GLN A 238 -6.46 -12.65 6.59
C GLN A 238 -6.30 -12.00 7.97
N ALA A 239 -5.93 -12.77 9.00
CA ALA A 239 -5.68 -12.22 10.33
C ALA A 239 -4.47 -11.27 10.36
N LEU A 240 -3.41 -11.58 9.61
CA LEU A 240 -2.24 -10.71 9.46
C LEU A 240 -2.57 -9.43 8.67
N GLU A 241 -3.41 -9.51 7.64
CA GLU A 241 -3.92 -8.33 6.93
C GLU A 241 -4.68 -7.41 7.90
N GLN A 242 -5.65 -7.95 8.64
CA GLN A 242 -6.44 -7.18 9.61
C GLN A 242 -5.55 -6.54 10.69
N PHE A 243 -4.55 -7.28 11.19
CA PHE A 243 -3.60 -6.79 12.17
C PHE A 243 -2.75 -5.62 11.64
N THR A 244 -2.18 -5.76 10.45
CA THR A 244 -1.29 -4.76 9.87
C THR A 244 -2.04 -3.54 9.35
N ASP A 245 -3.28 -3.70 8.88
CA ASP A 245 -4.17 -2.59 8.52
C ASP A 245 -4.57 -1.77 9.76
N ALA A 246 -4.96 -2.44 10.84
CA ALA A 246 -5.31 -1.76 12.09
C ALA A 246 -4.11 -1.02 12.70
N MET A 247 -2.93 -1.66 12.68
CA MET A 247 -1.67 -1.02 13.07
C MET A 247 -1.40 0.24 12.25
N SER A 248 -1.52 0.15 10.93
CA SER A 248 -1.26 1.27 10.01
C SER A 248 -2.26 2.42 10.24
N ALA A 249 -3.52 2.11 10.54
CA ALA A 249 -4.53 3.11 10.89
C ALA A 249 -4.18 3.86 12.19
N VAL A 250 -3.70 3.16 13.21
CA VAL A 250 -3.22 3.76 14.47
C VAL A 250 -1.95 4.59 14.22
N GLY A 251 -0.98 4.04 13.49
CA GLY A 251 0.30 4.69 13.19
C GLY A 251 0.16 5.94 12.34
N ALA A 252 -0.76 5.98 11.37
CA ALA A 252 -0.96 7.15 10.52
C ALA A 252 -1.82 8.25 11.17
N SER A 253 -2.50 7.95 12.29
CA SER A 253 -3.29 8.97 12.98
C SER A 253 -2.40 9.87 13.84
N PRO A 254 -2.52 11.20 13.77
CA PRO A 254 -1.85 12.11 14.70
C PRO A 254 -2.32 11.89 16.15
N ALA A 255 -3.59 11.51 16.31
CA ALA A 255 -4.23 11.21 17.58
C ALA A 255 -5.19 10.02 17.38
N PRO A 256 -4.71 8.77 17.50
CA PRO A 256 -5.56 7.60 17.31
C PRO A 256 -6.67 7.56 18.36
N GLN A 257 -7.88 7.24 17.92
CA GLN A 257 -9.05 7.15 18.80
C GLN A 257 -9.15 5.74 19.40
N LEU A 258 -9.78 5.63 20.57
CA LEU A 258 -9.98 4.36 21.28
C LEU A 258 -10.49 3.22 20.37
N PRO A 259 -11.50 3.41 19.49
CA PRO A 259 -11.96 2.33 18.61
C PRO A 259 -10.90 1.81 17.64
N GLN A 260 -9.97 2.66 17.19
CA GLN A 260 -8.87 2.25 16.31
C GLN A 260 -7.85 1.39 17.08
N ILE A 261 -7.53 1.82 18.31
CA ILE A 261 -6.61 1.11 19.20
C ILE A 261 -7.20 -0.24 19.60
N GLU A 262 -8.50 -0.28 19.93
CA GLU A 262 -9.23 -1.51 20.26
C GLU A 262 -9.30 -2.47 19.08
N SER A 263 -9.55 -1.97 17.86
CA SER A 263 -9.52 -2.80 16.66
C SER A 263 -8.14 -3.45 16.45
N TRP A 264 -7.06 -2.68 16.64
CA TRP A 264 -5.71 -3.23 16.58
C TRP A 264 -5.46 -4.27 17.67
N ARG A 265 -5.86 -4.00 18.91
CA ARG A 265 -5.77 -4.96 20.01
C ARG A 265 -6.58 -6.25 19.75
N GLN A 266 -7.77 -6.15 19.17
CA GLN A 266 -8.61 -7.31 18.83
C GLN A 266 -7.97 -8.18 17.76
N SER A 267 -7.36 -7.58 16.73
CA SER A 267 -6.63 -8.34 15.71
C SER A 267 -5.44 -9.12 16.28
N LEU A 268 -4.71 -8.55 17.26
CA LEU A 268 -3.66 -9.27 18.00
C LEU A 268 -4.21 -10.46 18.79
N GLN A 269 -5.37 -10.30 19.43
CA GLN A 269 -6.02 -11.40 20.15
C GLN A 269 -6.41 -12.54 19.21
N GLN A 270 -6.87 -12.22 18.00
CA GLN A 270 -7.16 -13.22 16.98
C GLN A 270 -5.91 -14.00 16.55
N LEU A 271 -4.76 -13.33 16.37
CA LEU A 271 -3.49 -14.02 16.08
C LEU A 271 -3.11 -15.00 17.20
N VAL A 272 -3.32 -14.63 18.47
CA VAL A 272 -3.08 -15.52 19.62
C VAL A 272 -4.01 -16.74 19.58
N LEU A 273 -5.27 -16.58 19.19
CA LEU A 273 -6.22 -17.70 19.07
C LEU A 273 -5.82 -18.64 17.92
N LEU A 274 -5.51 -18.09 16.74
CA LEU A 274 -5.07 -18.88 15.58
C LEU A 274 -3.78 -19.66 15.85
N SER A 275 -2.86 -19.09 16.64
CA SER A 275 -1.61 -19.77 17.01
C SER A 275 -1.81 -21.08 17.79
N GLN A 276 -2.98 -21.27 18.40
CA GLN A 276 -3.31 -22.49 19.15
C GLN A 276 -3.84 -23.61 18.24
N ALA A 277 -4.36 -23.26 17.06
CA ALA A 277 -5.03 -24.17 16.14
C ALA A 277 -4.24 -24.41 14.83
N HIS A 278 -3.29 -23.54 14.49
CA HIS A 278 -2.55 -23.57 13.22
C HIS A 278 -1.03 -23.42 13.44
N PRO A 279 -0.19 -23.91 12.50
CA PRO A 279 1.23 -23.60 12.49
C PRO A 279 1.45 -22.08 12.53
N PHE A 280 2.15 -21.63 13.57
CA PHE A 280 2.43 -20.23 13.83
C PHE A 280 3.92 -20.12 14.17
N PRO A 281 4.62 -19.04 13.76
CA PRO A 281 6.03 -18.87 14.08
C PRO A 281 6.19 -18.74 15.60
N GLN A 282 6.52 -19.85 16.27
CA GLN A 282 6.52 -19.94 17.74
C GLN A 282 7.44 -18.91 18.40
N GLY A 283 8.51 -18.49 17.70
CA GLY A 283 9.42 -17.44 18.14
C GLY A 283 8.78 -16.05 18.24
N ALA A 284 7.70 -15.76 17.52
CA ALA A 284 7.02 -14.46 17.52
C ALA A 284 6.01 -14.30 18.67
N MET A 285 5.54 -15.40 19.27
CA MET A 285 4.48 -15.36 20.29
C MET A 285 4.82 -14.56 21.56
N PRO A 286 6.05 -14.59 22.10
CA PRO A 286 6.44 -13.71 23.20
C PRO A 286 6.23 -12.23 22.87
N ASP A 287 6.62 -11.81 21.66
CA ASP A 287 6.52 -10.42 21.20
C ASP A 287 5.06 -10.01 20.94
N VAL A 288 4.23 -10.91 20.37
CA VAL A 288 2.78 -10.70 20.24
C VAL A 288 2.15 -10.43 21.62
N ARG A 289 2.50 -11.23 22.64
CA ARG A 289 1.97 -11.07 24.00
C ARG A 289 2.49 -9.80 24.67
N ALA A 290 3.76 -9.45 24.45
CA ALA A 290 4.35 -8.22 24.97
C ALA A 290 3.65 -6.98 24.38
N LEU A 291 3.41 -6.96 23.07
CA LEU A 291 2.69 -5.89 22.40
C LEU A 291 1.24 -5.77 22.91
N LEU A 292 0.54 -6.90 23.09
CA LEU A 292 -0.82 -6.91 23.63
C LEU A 292 -0.90 -6.33 25.05
N LEU A 293 0.12 -6.58 25.88
CA LEU A 293 0.23 -5.98 27.21
C LEU A 293 0.54 -4.48 27.13
N ALA A 294 1.48 -4.07 26.27
CA ALA A 294 1.85 -2.66 26.10
C ALA A 294 0.66 -1.82 25.62
N LEU A 295 -0.20 -2.37 24.75
CA LEU A 295 -1.45 -1.74 24.28
C LEU A 295 -2.56 -1.62 25.35
N GLN A 296 -2.30 -1.98 26.61
CA GLN A 296 -3.17 -1.56 27.72
C GLN A 296 -3.02 -0.06 28.01
N ASP A 297 -1.86 0.52 27.70
CA ASP A 297 -1.65 1.96 27.74
C ASP A 297 -1.94 2.55 26.36
N HIS A 298 -3.13 3.12 26.20
CA HIS A 298 -3.59 3.67 24.93
C HIS A 298 -2.79 4.89 24.48
N GLU A 299 -2.14 5.62 25.40
CA GLU A 299 -1.32 6.78 25.04
C GLU A 299 -0.08 6.39 24.23
N GLN A 300 0.42 5.16 24.42
CA GLN A 300 1.58 4.64 23.72
C GLN A 300 1.25 4.00 22.36
N ALA A 301 -0.03 3.83 22.01
CA ALA A 301 -0.44 3.06 20.84
C ALA A 301 0.18 3.58 19.52
N ALA A 302 0.18 4.90 19.31
CA ALA A 302 0.80 5.50 18.13
C ALA A 302 2.32 5.26 18.07
N ALA A 303 3.01 5.37 19.21
CA ALA A 303 4.45 5.15 19.29
C ALA A 303 4.80 3.67 19.04
N LEU A 304 4.01 2.75 19.59
CA LEU A 304 4.15 1.31 19.38
C LEU A 304 3.91 0.94 17.91
N ALA A 305 2.88 1.48 17.27
CA ALA A 305 2.59 1.24 15.85
C ALA A 305 3.70 1.75 14.93
N ARG A 306 4.36 2.85 15.30
CA ARG A 306 5.49 3.44 14.57
C ARG A 306 6.85 2.86 14.98
N SER A 307 6.89 1.82 15.80
CA SER A 307 8.15 1.32 16.35
C SER A 307 8.82 0.30 15.41
N PRO A 308 10.17 0.28 15.36
CA PRO A 308 10.91 -0.78 14.68
C PRO A 308 10.60 -2.16 15.26
N THR A 309 10.41 -2.27 16.58
CA THR A 309 10.09 -3.55 17.25
C THR A 309 8.80 -4.15 16.74
N THR A 310 7.72 -3.38 16.68
CA THR A 310 6.44 -3.85 16.11
C THR A 310 6.59 -4.21 14.64
N THR A 311 7.36 -3.43 13.88
CA THR A 311 7.61 -3.70 12.46
C THR A 311 8.38 -5.01 12.26
N LEU A 312 9.41 -5.28 13.05
CA LEU A 312 10.17 -6.54 13.04
C LEU A 312 9.27 -7.73 13.38
N LEU A 313 8.37 -7.57 14.36
CA LEU A 313 7.35 -8.57 14.65
C LEU A 313 6.47 -8.87 13.41
N CYS A 314 5.99 -7.84 12.71
CA CYS A 314 5.23 -8.04 11.46
C CYS A 314 6.04 -8.82 10.42
N LEU A 315 7.33 -8.49 10.24
CA LEU A 315 8.21 -9.20 9.31
C LEU A 315 8.39 -10.67 9.68
N ASP A 316 8.56 -10.99 10.97
CA ASP A 316 8.67 -12.37 11.45
C ASP A 316 7.37 -13.14 11.23
N LEU A 317 6.22 -12.50 11.42
CA LEU A 317 4.91 -13.09 11.14
C LEU A 317 4.71 -13.36 9.64
N PHE A 318 5.15 -12.46 8.76
CA PHE A 318 5.04 -12.65 7.31
C PHE A 318 5.85 -13.83 6.77
N THR A 319 6.92 -14.25 7.45
CA THR A 319 7.66 -15.46 7.04
C THR A 319 6.81 -16.73 7.07
N ALA A 320 5.71 -16.76 7.83
CA ALA A 320 4.80 -17.89 7.87
C ALA A 320 3.92 -18.01 6.61
N LEU A 321 3.91 -16.98 5.75
CA LEU A 321 3.16 -16.95 4.50
C LEU A 321 4.01 -17.33 3.27
N LEU A 322 5.31 -17.58 3.46
CA LEU A 322 6.31 -17.85 2.42
C LEU A 322 6.79 -19.30 2.47
#